data_AF-A0A438BSI5-F1
#
_entry.id   AF-A0A438BSI5-F1
#
_cell.length_a   1.000
_cell.length_b   1.000
_cell.length_c   1.000
_cell.angle_alpha   90.00
_cell.angle_beta   90.00
_cell.angle_gamma   90.00
#
_symmetry.space_group_name_H-M   'P 1'
#
loop_
_entity.id
_entity.type
_entity.pdbx_description
1 polymer ?
#
loop_
_entity_poly.entity_id
_entity_poly.type
_entity_poly.pdbx_seq_one_letter_code
_entity_poly.pdbx_strand_id
1 'polypeptide(L)'
;MLRQLSSLDVSSNKLSGTIPLSMVSLSFLSYLNLSNNNFSGKIPFIGQMTTFTELAFVGNPDLCGAPLATKCQDEDPNKRQSVVSDKMMVAMLINGFT
;
A
#
# COMPACT_ATOMS: atom_id res chain seq x y z
N MET A 1 -6.91 9.64 -15.35
CA MET A 1 -8.19 8.90 -15.33
C MET A 1 -7.89 7.48 -14.84
N LEU A 2 -7.80 7.23 -13.53
CA LEU A 2 -7.52 5.89 -12.96
C LEU A 2 -8.62 5.48 -11.96
N ARG A 3 -9.89 5.64 -12.36
CA ARG A 3 -11.05 5.48 -11.46
C ARG A 3 -11.92 4.25 -11.77
N GLN A 4 -11.34 3.15 -12.25
CA GLN A 4 -12.07 1.89 -12.44
C GLN A 4 -11.28 0.64 -12.05
N LEU A 5 -10.20 0.79 -11.28
CA LEU A 5 -9.47 -0.39 -10.80
C LEU A 5 -10.32 -1.08 -9.72
N SER A 6 -10.82 -2.27 -10.03
CA SER A 6 -11.65 -3.07 -9.13
C SER A 6 -10.88 -4.19 -8.42
N SER A 7 -9.81 -4.69 -9.04
CA SER A 7 -8.96 -5.73 -8.48
C SER A 7 -7.50 -5.41 -8.76
N LEU A 8 -6.67 -5.54 -7.72
CA LEU A 8 -5.22 -5.40 -7.82
C LEU A 8 -4.55 -6.55 -7.06
N ASP A 9 -3.93 -7.47 -7.81
CA ASP A 9 -3.04 -8.48 -7.25
C ASP A 9 -1.61 -8.22 -7.76
N VAL A 10 -0.71 -7.88 -6.85
CA VAL A 10 0.73 -7.78 -7.12
C VAL A 10 1.52 -8.60 -6.10
N SER A 11 0.87 -9.60 -5.49
CA SER A 11 1.49 -10.43 -4.47
C SER A 11 2.70 -11.20 -5.01
N SER A 12 3.60 -11.61 -4.11
CA SER A 12 4.77 -12.43 -4.43
C SER A 12 5.72 -11.81 -5.47
N ASN A 13 5.90 -10.49 -5.38
CA ASN A 13 6.83 -9.75 -6.22
C ASN A 13 7.99 -9.18 -5.38
N LYS A 14 8.89 -8.45 -6.03
CA LYS A 14 10.00 -7.73 -5.38
C LYS A 14 9.72 -6.23 -5.30
N LEU A 15 8.45 -5.83 -5.23
CA LEU A 15 8.08 -4.42 -5.15
C LEU A 15 8.54 -3.86 -3.80
N SER A 16 8.94 -2.60 -3.79
CA SER A 16 9.49 -1.93 -2.61
C SER A 16 9.03 -0.48 -2.54
N GLY A 17 9.24 0.16 -1.39
CA GLY A 17 8.81 1.53 -1.12
C GLY A 17 7.51 1.58 -0.32
N THR A 18 6.94 2.78 -0.20
CA THR A 18 5.72 3.00 0.58
C THR A 18 4.47 2.71 -0.26
N ILE A 19 3.38 2.32 0.42
CA ILE A 19 2.05 2.27 -0.19
C ILE A 19 1.59 3.73 -0.39
N PRO A 20 1.32 4.16 -1.63
CA PRO A 20 1.03 5.56 -1.91
C PRO A 20 -0.36 5.95 -1.38
N LEU A 21 -0.46 7.18 -0.86
CA LEU A 21 -1.72 7.70 -0.30
C LEU A 21 -2.84 7.78 -1.36
N SER A 22 -2.48 7.84 -2.64
CA SER A 22 -3.44 7.81 -3.76
C SER A 22 -4.30 6.55 -3.79
N MET A 23 -3.85 5.42 -3.24
CA MET A 23 -4.65 4.19 -3.17
C MET A 23 -5.93 4.34 -2.34
N VAL A 24 -5.94 5.29 -1.40
CA VAL A 24 -7.13 5.65 -0.61
C VAL A 24 -8.28 6.14 -1.51
N SER A 25 -7.95 6.72 -2.66
CA SER A 25 -8.92 7.30 -3.61
C SER A 25 -9.46 6.30 -4.63
N LEU A 26 -9.01 5.04 -4.61
CA LEU A 26 -9.46 3.98 -5.52
C LEU A 26 -10.81 3.39 -5.05
N SER A 27 -11.87 4.19 -5.08
CA SER A 27 -13.18 3.86 -4.51
C SER A 27 -13.88 2.63 -5.09
N PHE A 28 -13.42 2.10 -6.23
CA PHE A 28 -13.97 0.89 -6.86
C PHE A 28 -13.16 -0.37 -6.55
N LEU A 29 -12.03 -0.25 -5.87
CA LEU A 29 -11.12 -1.37 -5.61
C LEU A 29 -11.73 -2.31 -4.56
N SER A 30 -12.24 -3.45 -5.00
CA SER A 30 -12.88 -4.46 -4.14
C SER A 30 -11.93 -5.59 -3.74
N TYR A 31 -10.84 -5.78 -4.48
CA TYR A 31 -9.82 -6.77 -4.16
C TYR A 31 -8.42 -6.14 -4.20
N LEU A 32 -7.64 -6.41 -3.16
CA LEU A 32 -6.26 -5.97 -3.03
C LEU A 32 -5.41 -7.09 -2.45
N ASN A 33 -4.31 -7.41 -3.11
CA ASN A 33 -3.29 -8.28 -2.55
C ASN A 33 -1.88 -7.72 -2.84
N LEU A 34 -1.24 -7.21 -1.80
CA LEU A 34 0.13 -6.69 -1.79
C LEU A 34 1.09 -7.63 -1.05
N SER A 35 0.63 -8.84 -0.70
CA SER A 35 1.38 -9.73 0.18
C SER A 35 2.72 -10.15 -0.43
N ASN A 36 3.65 -10.58 0.41
CA ASN A 36 4.92 -11.17 -0.03
C ASN A 36 5.72 -10.25 -0.98
N ASN A 37 5.87 -8.99 -0.58
CA ASN A 37 6.69 -7.98 -1.25
C ASN A 37 7.68 -7.36 -0.25
N ASN A 38 8.33 -6.27 -0.64
CA ASN A 38 9.28 -5.54 0.17
C ASN A 38 8.80 -4.10 0.45
N PHE A 39 7.48 -3.91 0.59
CA PHE A 39 6.89 -2.62 0.97
C PHE A 39 7.27 -2.25 2.40
N SER A 40 7.34 -0.95 2.66
CA SER A 40 7.78 -0.39 3.95
C SER A 40 6.94 0.79 4.41
N GLY A 41 7.01 1.08 5.71
CA GLY A 41 6.35 2.22 6.33
C GLY A 41 4.91 1.96 6.77
N LYS A 42 4.21 3.05 7.13
CA LYS A 42 2.83 2.98 7.63
C LYS A 42 1.86 2.72 6.49
N ILE A 43 0.98 1.73 6.67
CA ILE A 43 -0.15 1.49 5.77
C ILE A 43 -1.09 2.71 5.83
N PRO A 44 -1.48 3.32 4.70
CA PRO A 44 -2.45 4.42 4.67
C PRO A 44 -3.87 3.88 4.91
N PHE A 45 -4.15 3.45 6.15
CA PHE A 45 -5.37 2.76 6.54
C PHE A 45 -6.56 3.72 6.73
N ILE A 46 -6.97 4.35 5.64
CA ILE A 46 -8.11 5.28 5.54
C ILE A 46 -8.85 5.05 4.21
N GLY A 47 -10.12 5.50 4.12
CA GLY A 47 -10.93 5.37 2.90
C GLY A 47 -11.05 3.92 2.43
N GLN A 48 -10.81 3.63 1.15
CA GLN A 48 -10.96 2.26 0.61
C GLN A 48 -10.04 1.25 1.29
N MET A 49 -8.87 1.69 1.78
CA MET A 49 -7.87 0.82 2.39
C MET A 49 -8.36 0.14 3.68
N THR A 50 -9.37 0.69 4.36
CA THR A 50 -9.93 0.10 5.59
C THR A 50 -10.79 -1.14 5.31
N THR A 51 -11.14 -1.39 4.04
CA THR A 51 -11.92 -2.57 3.64
C THR A 51 -11.09 -3.84 3.50
N PHE A 52 -9.76 -3.72 3.48
CA PHE A 52 -8.84 -4.84 3.32
C PHE A 52 -8.30 -5.33 4.65
N THR A 53 -8.13 -6.65 4.77
CA THR A 53 -7.62 -7.32 5.96
C THR A 53 -6.09 -7.41 5.93
N GLU A 54 -5.51 -7.88 7.04
CA GLU A 54 -4.09 -8.17 7.20
C GLU A 54 -3.52 -9.04 6.07
N LEU A 55 -4.32 -9.96 5.51
CA LEU A 55 -3.92 -10.85 4.44
C LEU A 55 -3.46 -10.11 3.18
N ALA A 56 -4.00 -8.92 2.91
CA ALA A 56 -3.57 -8.11 1.78
C ALA A 56 -2.15 -7.56 1.95
N PHE A 57 -1.59 -7.58 3.17
CA PHE A 57 -0.34 -6.89 3.51
C PHE A 57 0.74 -7.81 4.11
N VAL A 58 0.39 -9.04 4.51
CA VAL A 58 1.35 -9.99 5.13
C VAL A 58 2.56 -10.27 4.24
N GLY A 59 3.68 -10.66 4.86
CA GLY A 59 4.90 -10.97 4.11
C GLY A 59 5.64 -9.74 3.56
N ASN A 60 5.33 -8.54 4.08
CA ASN A 60 6.13 -7.33 3.91
C ASN A 60 6.80 -6.97 5.24
N PRO A 61 8.11 -7.20 5.41
CA PRO A 61 8.77 -7.14 6.73
C PRO A 61 8.78 -5.74 7.35
N ASP A 62 8.81 -4.69 6.53
CA ASP A 62 8.94 -3.30 6.98
C ASP A 62 7.60 -2.54 7.01
N LEU A 63 6.46 -3.20 6.75
CA LEU A 63 5.14 -2.59 6.89
C LEU A 63 4.69 -2.57 8.36
N CYS A 64 4.01 -1.48 8.73
CA CYS A 64 3.45 -1.30 10.05
C CYS A 64 2.13 -0.54 10.02
N GLY A 65 1.39 -0.57 11.14
CA GLY A 65 0.06 0.01 11.29
C GLY A 65 -1.06 -0.93 10.87
N ALA A 66 -2.30 -0.53 11.17
CA ALA A 66 -3.48 -1.30 10.82
C ALA A 66 -3.53 -1.59 9.29
N PRO A 67 -4.01 -2.78 8.86
CA PRO A 67 -4.60 -3.83 9.69
C PRO A 67 -3.57 -4.80 10.32
N LEU A 68 -2.26 -4.57 10.13
CA LEU A 68 -1.24 -5.41 10.76
C LEU A 68 -1.14 -5.15 12.27
N ALA A 69 -0.77 -6.18 13.02
CA ALA A 69 -0.46 -6.06 14.45
C ALA A 69 0.86 -5.31 14.73
N THR A 70 1.73 -5.19 13.71
CA THR A 70 3.01 -4.48 13.78
C THR A 70 2.78 -2.99 14.03
N LYS A 71 3.27 -2.49 15.17
CA LYS A 71 3.21 -1.05 15.48
C LYS A 71 4.33 -0.29 14.77
N CYS A 72 4.04 0.92 14.30
CA CYS A 72 5.06 1.80 13.74
C CYS A 72 5.88 2.45 14.86
N GLN A 73 7.20 2.58 14.67
CA GLN A 73 8.12 3.11 15.67
C GLN A 73 8.20 4.65 15.70
N ASP A 74 7.68 5.34 14.67
CA ASP A 74 7.79 6.79 14.49
C ASP A 74 6.46 7.52 14.78
N GLU A 75 6.01 7.59 16.04
CA GLU A 75 5.15 8.70 16.48
C GLU A 75 6.01 9.86 17.03
N ASP A 76 7.03 10.26 16.26
CA ASP A 76 7.78 11.50 16.53
C ASP A 76 7.05 12.68 15.84
N PRO A 77 6.46 13.63 16.59
CA PRO A 77 5.66 14.72 16.04
C PRO A 77 6.47 15.77 15.24
N ASN A 78 7.81 15.67 15.15
CA ASN A 78 8.66 16.64 14.45
C ASN A 78 9.21 16.15 13.10
N LYS A 79 9.03 14.88 12.74
CA LYS A 79 9.54 14.36 11.46
C LYS A 79 8.53 14.67 10.34
N ARG A 80 8.78 15.75 9.59
CA ARG A 80 8.02 16.07 8.36
C ARG A 80 7.94 14.82 7.49
N GLN A 81 6.72 14.43 7.13
CA GLN A 81 6.45 13.37 6.16
C GLN A 81 7.19 13.72 4.87
N SER A 82 8.35 13.10 4.65
CA SER A 82 9.06 13.26 3.40
C SER A 82 8.16 12.69 2.32
N VAL A 83 7.87 13.47 1.28
CA VAL A 83 7.20 13.00 0.08
C VAL A 83 8.12 11.92 -0.53
N VAL A 84 7.81 10.65 -0.26
CA VAL A 84 8.64 9.51 -0.69
C VAL A 84 8.24 9.14 -2.11
N SER A 85 9.23 8.84 -2.95
CA SER A 85 9.04 8.54 -4.37
C SER A 85 8.29 7.20 -4.56
N ASP A 86 7.16 7.25 -5.27
CA ASP A 86 6.20 6.16 -5.47
C ASP A 86 6.71 5.08 -6.45
N LYS A 87 7.41 4.06 -5.96
CA LYS A 87 7.78 2.89 -6.78
C LYS A 87 6.58 1.97 -7.11
N MET A 88 5.55 1.98 -6.27
CA MET A 88 4.32 1.21 -6.46
C MET A 88 3.53 1.66 -7.70
N MET A 89 3.42 2.97 -7.93
CA MET A 89 2.70 3.50 -9.09
C MET A 89 3.39 3.14 -10.41
N VAL A 90 4.73 3.14 -10.43
CA VAL A 90 5.51 2.72 -11.61
C VAL A 90 5.28 1.24 -11.93
N ALA A 91 5.18 0.37 -10.91
CA ALA A 91 4.88 -1.04 -11.11
C ALA A 91 3.46 -1.28 -11.69
N MET A 92 2.46 -0.46 -11.30
CA MET A 92 1.12 -0.52 -11.92
C MET A 92 1.15 -0.09 -13.39
N LEU A 93 1.98 0.90 -13.75
CA LEU A 93 2.13 1.38 -15.13
C LEU A 93 2.88 0.38 -16.03
N ILE A 94 3.88 -0.34 -15.51
CA ILE A 94 4.66 -1.32 -16.28
C ILE A 94 3.85 -2.60 -16.56
N ASN A 95 2.88 -2.96 -15.71
CA ASN A 95 2.08 -4.19 -15.86
C ASN A 95 0.74 -4.02 -16.62
N GLY A 96 0.49 -2.87 -17.25
CA GLY A 96 -0.66 -2.71 -18.15
C GLY A 96 -2.04 -2.65 -17.46
N PHE A 97 -2.10 -2.38 -16.16
CA PHE A 97 -3.37 -2.13 -15.45
C PHE A 97 -3.76 -0.64 -15.58
N THR A 98 -4.22 -0.25 -16.76
CA THR A 98 -4.89 1.03 -17.05
C THR A 98 -6.23 0.79 -17.73
#